data_AF-A0A662UX97-F1
#
_entry.id   AF-A0A662UX97-F1
#
_cell.length_a   1.000
_cell.length_b   1.000
_cell.length_c   1.000
_cell.angle_alpha   90.00
_cell.angle_beta   90.00
_cell.angle_gamma   90.00
#
_symmetry.space_group_name_H-M   'P 1'
#
loop_
_entity.id
_entity.type
_entity.pdbx_description
1 polymer ?
#
loop_
_entity_poly.entity_id
_entity_poly.type
_entity_poly.pdbx_seq_one_letter_code
_entity_poly.pdbx_strand_id
1 'polypeptide(L)'
;ILYTVPSGKTLYIRKLTCGCDTPPCEMVLRLYNASLDEDYIWLTKKYGADIEFDPPLPIEGGDEVWVWIYNRGSADNRYLCALLGWEK
;
A
#
# COMPACT_ATOMS: atom_id res chain seq x y z
N ILE A 1 3.00 -5.37 -4.04
CA ILE A 1 1.92 -5.34 -5.05
C ILE A 1 2.30 -4.27 -6.04
N LEU A 2 2.40 -4.63 -7.32
CA LEU A 2 2.53 -3.67 -8.41
C LEU A 2 1.17 -3.64 -9.13
N TYR A 3 0.60 -2.45 -9.26
CA TYR A 3 -0.64 -2.25 -10.01
C TYR A 3 -0.50 -1.01 -10.89
N THR A 4 -0.81 -1.17 -12.17
CA THR A 4 -0.83 -0.08 -13.15
C THR A 4 -2.27 0.36 -13.36
N VAL A 5 -2.56 1.64 -13.17
CA VAL A 5 -3.90 2.18 -13.42
C VAL A 5 -4.13 2.25 -14.93
N PRO A 6 -5.24 1.70 -15.48
CA PRO A 6 -5.51 1.80 -16.91
C PRO A 6 -5.56 3.26 -17.40
N SER A 7 -5.05 3.50 -18.61
CA SER A 7 -5.08 4.84 -19.23
C SER A 7 -6.52 5.40 -19.27
N GLY A 8 -6.69 6.67 -18.89
CA GLY A 8 -8.00 7.33 -18.84
C GLY A 8 -8.89 6.94 -17.66
N LYS A 9 -8.35 6.17 -16.70
CA LYS A 9 -8.97 5.88 -15.40
C LYS A 9 -8.22 6.58 -14.28
N THR A 10 -8.90 6.79 -13.16
CA THR A 10 -8.26 7.27 -11.92
C THR A 10 -8.60 6.28 -10.81
N LEU A 11 -7.57 5.76 -10.15
CA LEU A 11 -7.73 4.93 -8.96
C LEU A 11 -7.72 5.83 -7.74
N TYR A 12 -8.77 5.76 -6.92
CA TYR A 12 -8.80 6.46 -5.64
C TYR A 12 -8.53 5.47 -4.51
N ILE A 13 -7.34 5.55 -3.92
CA ILE A 13 -6.95 4.70 -2.80
C ILE A 13 -7.57 5.29 -1.54
N ARG A 14 -8.53 4.57 -0.95
CA ARG A 14 -9.14 4.94 0.34
C ARG A 14 -8.47 4.23 1.50
N LYS A 15 -8.06 2.98 1.30
CA LYS A 15 -7.56 2.14 2.39
C LYS A 15 -6.53 1.14 1.92
N LEU A 16 -5.50 0.96 2.74
CA LEU A 16 -4.53 -0.12 2.62
C LEU A 16 -4.60 -0.97 3.89
N THR A 17 -4.87 -2.26 3.74
CA THR A 17 -4.90 -3.21 4.86
C THR A 17 -3.76 -4.19 4.68
N CYS A 18 -2.83 -4.24 5.64
CA CYS A 18 -1.69 -5.16 5.55
C CYS A 18 -1.40 -5.86 6.86
N GLY A 19 -0.96 -7.11 6.76
CA GLY A 19 -0.68 -7.98 7.89
C GLY A 19 0.38 -9.02 7.55
N CYS A 20 0.71 -9.83 8.55
CA CYS A 20 1.71 -10.89 8.48
C CYS A 20 1.23 -12.03 9.36
N ASP A 21 1.36 -13.27 8.91
CA ASP A 21 0.68 -14.40 9.55
C ASP A 21 1.18 -14.73 10.97
N THR A 22 2.36 -14.24 11.36
CA THR A 22 3.00 -14.54 12.66
C THR A 22 3.57 -13.28 13.35
N PRO A 23 3.21 -12.99 14.62
CA PRO A 23 3.84 -11.97 15.44
C PRO A 23 5.16 -12.45 16.11
N PRO A 24 6.08 -11.54 16.50
CA PRO A 24 6.02 -10.09 16.34
C PRO A 24 6.40 -9.67 14.92
N CYS A 25 5.76 -8.62 14.44
CA CYS A 25 5.90 -8.18 13.06
C CYS A 25 5.92 -6.66 13.01
N GLU A 26 7.06 -6.12 12.61
CA GLU A 26 7.23 -4.69 12.36
C GLU A 26 7.25 -4.47 10.87
N MET A 27 6.16 -3.96 10.32
CA MET A 27 5.99 -3.77 8.88
C MET A 27 6.29 -2.33 8.50
N VAL A 28 7.04 -2.17 7.41
CA VAL A 28 7.12 -0.91 6.69
C VAL A 28 6.22 -1.02 5.46
N LEU A 29 5.28 -0.09 5.35
CA LEU A 29 4.39 0.05 4.20
C LEU A 29 4.85 1.27 3.43
N ARG A 30 5.23 1.07 2.16
CA ARG A 30 5.57 2.16 1.26
C ARG A 30 4.63 2.13 0.07
N LEU A 31 4.02 3.28 -0.21
CA LEU A 31 3.22 3.56 -1.38
C LEU A 31 3.96 4.63 -2.18
N TYR A 32 4.41 4.30 -3.39
CA TYR A 32 5.02 5.25 -4.31
C TYR A 32 4.05 5.59 -5.43
N ASN A 33 3.86 6.89 -5.68
CA ASN A 33 3.13 7.42 -6.82
C ASN A 33 4.15 8.03 -7.80
N ALA A 34 4.36 7.36 -8.94
CA ALA A 34 5.35 7.76 -9.93
C ALA A 34 5.04 9.12 -10.60
N SER A 35 3.77 9.50 -10.74
CA SER A 35 3.40 10.78 -11.37
C SER A 35 3.67 11.99 -10.51
N LEU A 36 3.46 11.85 -9.20
CA LEU A 36 3.72 12.92 -8.24
C LEU A 36 5.17 12.90 -7.74
N ASP A 37 5.91 11.82 -8.03
CA ASP A 37 7.20 11.49 -7.42
C ASP A 37 7.13 11.53 -5.88
N GLU A 38 6.05 11.00 -5.33
CA GLU A 38 5.76 11.04 -3.90
C GLU A 38 5.84 9.66 -3.25
N ASP A 39 6.51 9.63 -2.11
CA ASP A 39 6.62 8.45 -1.24
C ASP A 39 5.80 8.65 0.02
N TYR A 40 4.83 7.76 0.22
CA TYR A 40 4.10 7.66 1.46
C TYR A 40 4.57 6.42 2.22
N ILE A 41 5.17 6.63 3.39
CA ILE A 41 5.80 5.57 4.19
C ILE A 41 5.16 5.50 5.58
N TRP A 42 4.75 4.30 5.98
CA TRP A 42 4.21 4.03 7.30
C TRP A 42 4.96 2.89 7.98
N LEU A 43 5.15 3.03 9.28
CA LEU A 43 5.72 2.01 10.14
C LEU A 43 4.64 1.54 11.11
N THR A 44 4.37 0.25 11.13
CA THR A 44 3.38 -0.33 12.05
C THR A 44 3.90 -1.60 12.70
N LYS A 45 3.62 -1.74 13.99
CA LYS A 45 3.91 -2.95 14.78
C LYS A 45 2.67 -3.79 15.04
N LYS A 46 1.54 -3.40 14.46
CA LYS A 46 0.26 -4.08 14.65
C LYS A 46 0.07 -5.13 13.56
N TYR A 47 -0.38 -6.31 13.99
CA TYR A 47 -0.95 -7.32 13.10
C TYR A 47 -2.23 -6.75 12.47
N GLY A 48 -2.34 -6.75 11.14
CA GLY A 48 -3.50 -6.22 10.42
C GLY A 48 -3.67 -4.71 10.61
N ALA A 49 -2.73 -3.93 10.05
CA ALA A 49 -2.79 -2.48 10.09
C ALA A 49 -3.66 -1.95 8.93
N ASP A 50 -4.63 -1.12 9.29
CA ASP A 50 -5.42 -0.34 8.38
C ASP A 50 -4.83 1.07 8.28
N ILE A 51 -4.51 1.50 7.07
CA ILE A 51 -4.14 2.86 6.73
C ILE A 51 -5.28 3.45 5.91
N GLU A 52 -5.91 4.49 6.43
CA GLU A 52 -7.00 5.19 5.77
C GLU A 52 -6.50 6.52 5.19
N PHE A 53 -6.98 6.84 3.99
CA PHE A 53 -6.68 8.08 3.27
C PHE A 53 -7.93 8.94 3.23
N ASP A 54 -7.89 10.11 3.86
CA ASP A 54 -8.95 11.12 3.83
C ASP A 54 -8.36 12.53 3.61
N PRO A 55 -8.53 13.13 2.42
CA PRO A 55 -9.27 12.59 1.27
C PRO A 55 -8.58 11.37 0.63
N PRO A 56 -9.30 10.53 -0.15
CA PRO A 56 -8.70 9.41 -0.87
C PRO A 56 -7.56 9.88 -1.78
N LEU A 57 -6.46 9.14 -1.82
CA LEU A 57 -5.31 9.46 -2.65
C LEU A 57 -5.63 9.13 -4.13
N PRO A 58 -5.64 10.11 -5.05
CA PRO A 58 -5.83 9.84 -6.47
C PRO A 58 -4.52 9.36 -7.11
N ILE A 59 -4.63 8.32 -7.94
CA ILE A 59 -3.58 7.83 -8.82
C ILE A 59 -4.11 7.86 -10.25
N GLU A 60 -3.45 8.59 -11.14
CA GLU A 60 -3.93 8.82 -12.50
C GLU A 60 -3.60 7.64 -13.43
N GLY A 61 -4.35 7.55 -14.53
CA GLY A 61 -4.22 6.48 -15.51
C GLY A 61 -2.89 6.53 -16.22
N GLY A 62 -2.20 5.39 -16.27
CA GLY A 62 -0.83 5.28 -16.76
C GLY A 62 0.22 5.25 -15.65
N ASP A 63 -0.15 5.56 -14.42
CA ASP A 63 0.75 5.50 -13.28
C ASP A 63 0.83 4.11 -12.65
N GLU A 64 1.93 3.89 -11.95
CA GLU A 64 2.16 2.69 -11.17
C GLU A 64 2.05 2.98 -9.67
N VAL A 65 1.38 2.07 -8.98
CA VAL A 65 1.34 2.02 -7.53
C VAL A 65 2.17 0.85 -7.06
N TRP A 66 3.14 1.16 -6.20
CA TRP A 66 4.02 0.17 -5.61
C TRP A 66 3.72 0.06 -4.11
N VAL A 67 3.27 -1.12 -3.68
CA VAL A 67 3.10 -1.43 -2.25
C VAL A 67 4.16 -2.44 -1.83
N TRP A 68 5.09 -2.00 -0.99
CA TRP A 68 6.09 -2.87 -0.37
C TRP A 68 5.75 -3.15 1.09
N ILE A 69 5.93 -4.40 1.50
CA ILE A 69 5.90 -4.85 2.89
C ILE A 69 7.22 -5.55 3.16
N TYR A 70 7.94 -5.14 4.20
CA TYR A 70 9.06 -5.91 4.72
C TYR A 70 9.06 -5.87 6.25
N ASN A 71 9.42 -7.00 6.88
CA ASN A 71 9.62 -7.07 8.32
C ASN A 71 11.06 -6.67 8.67
N ARG A 72 11.23 -5.86 9.70
CA ARG A 72 12.57 -5.55 10.24
C ARG A 72 13.13 -6.67 11.13
N GLY A 73 12.30 -7.61 11.59
CA GLY A 73 12.65 -8.64 12.58
C GLY A 73 12.78 -10.08 12.08
N SER A 74 12.43 -10.39 10.83
CA SER A 74 12.48 -11.77 10.28
C SER A 74 12.39 -11.78 8.75
N ALA A 75 13.15 -12.66 8.10
CA ALA A 75 13.11 -12.88 6.66
C ALA A 75 11.96 -13.82 6.21
N ASP A 76 11.33 -14.53 7.14
CA ASP A 76 10.49 -15.72 6.85
C ASP A 76 8.98 -15.49 7.01
N ASN A 77 8.51 -14.26 7.22
CA ASN A 77 7.09 -14.03 7.38
C ASN A 77 6.39 -13.96 6.01
N ARG A 78 5.25 -14.65 5.89
CA ARG A 78 4.30 -14.43 4.79
C ARG A 78 3.55 -13.14 5.07
N TYR A 79 3.45 -12.27 4.06
CA TYR A 79 2.75 -11.00 4.16
C TYR A 79 1.56 -10.97 3.23
N LEU A 80 0.51 -10.29 3.67
CA LEU A 80 -0.68 -10.01 2.88
C LEU A 80 -0.91 -8.51 2.92
N CYS A 81 -1.01 -7.87 1.74
CA CYS A 81 -1.63 -6.55 1.60
C CYS A 81 -2.88 -6.71 0.74
N ALA A 82 -3.90 -5.94 1.07
CA ALA A 82 -5.00 -5.63 0.18
C ALA A 82 -5.06 -4.11 0.01
N LEU A 83 -5.08 -3.67 -1.25
CA LEU A 83 -5.34 -2.28 -1.60
C LEU A 83 -6.83 -2.17 -1.92
N LEU A 84 -7.54 -1.34 -1.16
CA LEU A 84 -8.95 -1.04 -1.36
C LEU A 84 -9.05 0.34 -2.00
N GLY A 85 -9.24 0.34 -3.32
CA GLY A 85 -9.56 1.52 -4.11
C GLY A 85 -10.79 1.29 -4.97
N TRP A 86 -11.38 2.38 -5.46
CA TRP A 86 -12.41 2.30 -6.50
C TRP A 86 -11.90 2.98 -7.77
N GLU A 87 -12.17 2.36 -8.91
CA GLU A 87 -12.06 3.01 -10.22
C GLU A 87 -13.34 3.83 -10.45
N LYS A 88 -13.19 5.07 -10.89
CA LYS A 88 -14.27 5.79 -11.59
C LYS A 88 -13.96 5.82 -13.08
#